data_AF-A0A920NMR6-F1
#
_entry.id   AF-A0A920NMR6-F1
#
_cell.length_a   1.000
_cell.length_b   1.000
_cell.length_c   1.000
_cell.angle_alpha   90.00
_cell.angle_beta   90.00
_cell.angle_gamma   90.00
#
_symmetry.space_group_name_H-M   'P 1'
#
loop_
_entity.id
_entity.type
_entity.pdbx_description
1 polymer ?
#
loop_
_entity_poly.entity_id
_entity_poly.type
_entity_poly.pdbx_seq_one_letter_code
_entity_poly.pdbx_strand_id
1 'polypeptide(L)'
;MICEAVEAAVRSIKDRDIIKIEAMVDKVIKGRVADGQLDECPLTLDDLTRIKGTVNGNTGMLPVLRGIYHIRIEYPEDDSLPAGV
;
A
#
# COMPACT_ATOMS: atom_id res chain seq x y z
N MET A 1 6.81 8.08 -13.28
CA MET A 1 7.21 6.73 -12.80
C MET A 1 6.05 6.07 -12.04
N ILE A 2 6.11 4.78 -11.67
CA ILE A 2 4.98 4.08 -10.98
C ILE A 2 4.83 4.56 -9.53
N CYS A 3 5.93 4.65 -8.79
CA CYS A 3 5.93 5.05 -7.38
C CYS A 3 5.45 6.49 -7.17
N GLU A 4 5.91 7.41 -8.02
CA GLU A 4 5.47 8.81 -8.00
C GLU A 4 3.96 8.94 -8.24
N ALA A 5 3.43 8.19 -9.20
CA ALA A 5 2.02 8.24 -9.54
C ALA A 5 1.14 7.72 -8.40
N VAL A 6 1.59 6.65 -7.74
CA VAL A 6 0.90 6.12 -6.56
C VAL A 6 0.97 7.12 -5.40
N GLU A 7 2.14 7.69 -5.09
CA GLU A 7 2.26 8.67 -4.00
C GLU A 7 1.34 9.87 -4.26
N ALA A 8 1.35 10.43 -5.47
CA ALA A 8 0.50 11.56 -5.83
C ALA A 8 -0.99 11.22 -5.74
N ALA A 9 -1.39 10.03 -6.21
CA ALA A 9 -2.77 9.57 -6.12
C ALA A 9 -3.20 9.36 -4.66
N VAL A 10 -2.38 8.73 -3.84
CA VAL A 10 -2.66 8.48 -2.42
C VAL A 10 -2.70 9.79 -1.63
N ARG A 11 -1.79 10.73 -1.90
CA ARG A 11 -1.76 12.05 -1.25
C ARG A 11 -3.07 12.82 -1.44
N SER A 12 -3.74 12.62 -2.57
CA SER A 12 -5.01 13.28 -2.93
C SER A 12 -6.24 12.71 -2.20
N ILE A 13 -6.12 11.57 -1.53
CA ILE A 13 -7.22 10.97 -0.74
C ILE A 13 -7.43 11.82 0.52
N LYS A 14 -8.67 12.30 0.73
CA LYS A 14 -9.08 13.07 1.92
C LYS A 14 -9.11 12.21 3.19
N ASP A 15 -9.99 11.21 3.23
CA ASP A 15 -10.11 10.28 4.36
C ASP A 15 -9.30 9.03 4.06
N ARG A 16 -8.03 9.09 4.45
CA ARG A 16 -7.04 8.04 4.17
C ARG A 16 -7.27 6.87 5.12
N ASP A 17 -7.72 5.78 4.53
CA ASP A 17 -7.84 4.47 5.17
C ASP A 17 -6.98 3.47 4.40
N ILE A 18 -6.47 2.45 5.09
CA ILE A 18 -5.55 1.48 4.53
C ILE A 18 -6.15 0.75 3.33
N ILE A 19 -7.45 0.43 3.40
CA ILE A 19 -8.21 -0.22 2.32
C ILE A 19 -8.26 0.69 1.09
N LYS A 20 -8.49 2.00 1.29
CA LYS A 20 -8.54 2.98 0.20
C LYS A 20 -7.17 3.19 -0.44
N ILE A 21 -6.11 3.20 0.37
CA ILE A 21 -4.73 3.31 -0.14
C ILE A 21 -4.38 2.09 -0.99
N GLU A 22 -4.64 0.88 -0.48
CA GLU A 22 -4.37 -0.34 -1.22
C GLU A 22 -5.14 -0.39 -2.55
N ALA A 23 -6.43 -0.08 -2.52
CA ALA A 23 -7.24 0.01 -3.72
C ALA A 23 -6.71 1.06 -4.72
N MET A 24 -6.22 2.20 -4.23
CA MET A 24 -5.62 3.24 -5.08
C MET A 24 -4.32 2.75 -5.72
N VAL A 25 -3.46 2.08 -4.96
CA VAL A 25 -2.20 1.51 -5.47
C VAL A 25 -2.49 0.49 -6.57
N ASP A 26 -3.42 -0.44 -6.32
CA ASP A 26 -3.85 -1.44 -7.31
C ASP A 26 -4.42 -0.78 -8.56
N LYS A 27 -5.25 0.26 -8.41
CA LYS A 27 -5.82 1.00 -9.55
C LYS A 27 -4.74 1.63 -10.42
N VAL A 28 -3.73 2.27 -9.81
CA VAL A 28 -2.64 2.91 -10.55
C VAL A 28 -1.79 1.87 -11.27
N ILE A 29 -1.40 0.78 -10.60
CA ILE A 29 -0.59 -0.28 -11.21
C ILE A 29 -1.34 -0.93 -12.38
N LYS A 30 -2.61 -1.31 -12.17
CA LYS A 30 -3.44 -1.92 -13.23
C LYS A 30 -3.67 -0.98 -14.40
N GLY A 31 -3.89 0.31 -14.15
CA GLY A 31 -4.02 1.30 -15.23
C GLY A 31 -2.76 1.34 -16.10
N ARG A 32 -1.57 1.37 -15.48
CA ARG A 32 -0.29 1.38 -16.22
C ARG A 32 -0.05 0.13 -17.05
N VAL A 33 -0.42 -1.04 -16.51
CA VAL A 33 -0.35 -2.31 -17.25
C VAL A 33 -1.34 -2.28 -18.43
N ALA A 34 -2.57 -1.84 -18.21
CA ALA A 34 -3.59 -1.78 -19.25
C ALA A 34 -3.25 -0.78 -20.37
N ASP A 35 -2.58 0.31 -20.02
CA ASP A 35 -2.11 1.33 -20.97
C ASP A 35 -0.84 0.91 -21.75
N GLY A 36 -0.31 -0.30 -21.53
CA GLY A 36 0.91 -0.81 -22.17
C GLY A 36 2.20 -0.10 -21.75
N GLN A 37 2.18 0.69 -20.66
CA GLN A 37 3.32 1.52 -20.26
C GLN A 37 4.51 0.71 -19.70
N LEU A 38 4.32 -0.60 -19.51
CA LEU A 38 5.34 -1.51 -18.99
C LEU A 38 5.76 -2.58 -20.01
N ASP A 39 5.29 -2.50 -21.26
CA ASP A 39 5.46 -3.55 -22.28
C ASP A 39 6.93 -3.78 -22.67
N GLU A 40 7.76 -2.74 -22.60
CA GLU A 40 9.20 -2.80 -22.93
C GLU A 40 10.08 -2.98 -21.68
N CYS A 41 9.49 -3.35 -20.54
CA CYS A 41 10.21 -3.54 -19.28
C CYS A 41 10.19 -5.03 -18.87
N PRO A 42 11.30 -5.61 -18.38
CA PRO A 42 11.34 -7.02 -17.96
C PRO A 42 10.65 -7.27 -16.61
N LEU A 43 9.65 -6.46 -16.25
CA LEU A 43 8.89 -6.62 -15.00
C LEU A 43 7.81 -7.68 -15.20
N THR A 44 7.78 -8.64 -14.28
CA THR A 44 6.70 -9.63 -14.19
C THR A 44 5.57 -9.11 -13.31
N LEU A 45 4.39 -9.75 -13.39
CA LEU A 45 3.28 -9.47 -12.45
C LEU A 45 3.66 -9.78 -11.00
N ASP A 46 4.57 -10.73 -10.79
CA ASP A 46 5.12 -11.03 -9.47
C ASP A 46 6.02 -9.88 -8.95
N ASP A 47 6.85 -9.29 -9.81
CA ASP A 47 7.63 -8.09 -9.45
C ASP A 47 6.71 -6.94 -9.05
N LEU A 48 5.63 -6.70 -9.79
CA LEU A 48 4.63 -5.67 -9.45
C LEU A 48 3.96 -5.94 -8.11
N THR A 49 3.68 -7.21 -7.80
CA THR A 49 3.12 -7.64 -6.51
C THR A 49 4.11 -7.39 -5.38
N ARG A 50 5.40 -7.71 -5.58
CA ARG A 50 6.48 -7.43 -4.62
C ARG A 50 6.72 -5.93 -4.42
N ILE A 51 6.67 -5.13 -5.49
CA ILE A 51 6.79 -3.67 -5.43
C ILE A 51 5.62 -3.08 -4.63
N LYS A 52 4.38 -3.54 -4.88
CA LYS A 52 3.21 -3.15 -4.08
C LYS A 52 3.44 -3.48 -2.60
N GLY A 53 3.90 -4.70 -2.32
CA GLY A 53 4.02 -5.23 -0.97
C GLY A 53 2.67 -5.56 -0.36
N THR A 54 2.63 -5.74 0.96
CA THR A 54 1.41 -5.99 1.73
C THR A 54 1.29 -4.97 2.85
N VAL A 55 0.06 -4.69 3.29
CA VAL A 55 -0.22 -3.74 4.38
C VAL A 55 0.51 -4.09 5.69
N ASN A 56 0.58 -5.39 6.00
CA ASN A 56 1.22 -5.92 7.20
C ASN A 56 2.69 -6.31 6.98
N GLY A 57 3.22 -6.09 5.78
CA GLY A 57 4.61 -6.38 5.45
C GLY A 57 5.57 -5.27 5.87
N ASN A 58 6.85 -5.50 5.63
CA ASN A 58 7.93 -4.53 5.90
C ASN A 58 8.63 -4.07 4.61
N THR A 59 8.16 -4.51 3.44
CA THR A 59 8.74 -4.21 2.13
C THR A 59 7.66 -3.79 1.14
N GLY A 60 8.06 -3.01 0.14
CA GLY A 60 7.16 -2.47 -0.88
C GLY A 60 6.53 -1.13 -0.50
N MET A 61 5.60 -0.68 -1.33
CA MET A 61 5.01 0.65 -1.24
C MET A 61 3.99 0.77 -0.11
N LEU A 62 3.20 -0.27 0.16
CA LEU A 62 2.14 -0.21 1.19
C LEU A 62 2.67 0.06 2.60
N PRO A 63 3.73 -0.61 3.10
CA PRO A 63 4.31 -0.29 4.40
C PRO A 63 4.88 1.14 4.48
N VAL A 64 5.49 1.62 3.40
CA VAL A 64 6.04 2.98 3.32
C VAL A 64 4.94 4.03 3.38
N LEU A 65 3.88 3.86 2.57
CA LEU A 65 2.73 4.77 2.57
C LEU A 65 2.01 4.77 3.92
N ARG A 66 1.86 3.60 4.55
CA ARG A 66 1.32 3.46 5.90
C ARG A 66 2.13 4.29 6.91
N GLY A 67 3.46 4.22 6.85
CA GLY A 67 4.36 4.98 7.71
C GLY A 67 4.25 6.50 7.49
N ILE A 68 4.31 6.95 6.24
CA ILE A 68 4.23 8.37 5.86
C ILE A 68 2.90 9.00 6.30
N TYR A 69 1.80 8.27 6.16
CA TYR A 69 0.46 8.77 6.49
C TYR A 69 0.00 8.42 7.90
N HIS A 70 0.91 7.92 8.76
CA HIS A 70 0.64 7.57 10.15
C HIS A 70 -0.57 6.65 10.34
N ILE A 71 -0.82 5.74 9.39
CA ILE A 71 -1.91 4.76 9.48
C ILE A 71 -1.42 3.66 10.43
N ARG A 72 -1.67 3.87 11.72
CA ARG A 72 -1.37 2.87 12.75
C ARG A 72 -2.46 1.80 12.69
N ILE A 73 -2.02 0.54 12.66
CA ILE A 73 -2.90 -0.58 12.97
C ILE A 73 -3.06 -0.52 14.48
N GLU A 74 -4.31 -0.59 14.94
CA GLU A 74 -4.61 -0.67 16.36
C GLU A 74 -3.87 -1.90 16.93
N TYR A 75 -3.17 -1.72 18.06
CA TYR A 75 -2.55 -2.86 18.71
C TYR A 75 -3.66 -3.83 19.10
N PRO A 76 -3.50 -5.15 18.88
CA PRO A 76 -4.45 -6.11 19.40
C PRO A 76 -4.60 -5.83 20.91
N GLU A 77 -5.83 -5.65 21.37
CA GLU A 77 -6.11 -5.50 22.79
C GLU A 77 -5.52 -6.72 23.50
N ASP A 78 -4.62 -6.45 24.45
CA ASP A 78 -3.91 -7.49 25.19
C ASP A 78 -4.92 -8.15 26.13
N ASP A 79 -5.62 -9.18 25.65
CA ASP A 79 -6.60 -9.98 26.41
C ASP A 79 -5.92 -10.86 27.49
N SER A 80 -4.70 -10.49 27.91
CA SER A 80 -3.87 -11.18 28.87
C SER A 80 -3.55 -10.37 30.14
N LEU A 81 -4.06 -9.15 30.27
CA LEU A 81 -3.97 -8.42 31.53
C LEU A 81 -5.03 -8.96 32.51
N PRO A 82 -4.64 -9.62 33.62
CA PRO A 82 -5.61 -10.05 34.61
C PRO A 82 -6.35 -8.82 35.16
N ALA A 83 -7.67 -8.87 35.11
CA ALA A 83 -8.52 -7.85 35.70
C ALA A 83 -8.29 -7.80 37.21
N GLY A 84 -7.99 -6.60 37.72
CA GLY A 84 -8.15 -6.28 39.13
C GLY A 84 -6.86 -6.27 39.94
N VAL A 85 -6.49 -5.06 40.33
CA VAL A 85 -5.87 -4.75 41.63
C VAL A 85 -6.82 -5.19 42.75
#